data_AF-B5YC00-F1
#
_entry.id   AF-B5YC00-F1
#
_cell.length_a   1.000
_cell.length_b   1.000
_cell.length_c   1.000
_cell.angle_alpha   90.00
_cell.angle_beta   90.00
_cell.angle_gamma   90.00
#
_symmetry.space_group_name_H-M   'P 1'
#
loop_
_entity.id
_entity.type
_entity.pdbx_description
1 polymer ?
#
loop_
_entity_poly.entity_id
_entity_poly.type
_entity_poly.pdbx_seq_one_letter_code
_entity_poly.pdbx_strand_id
1 'polypeptide(L)'
;MPKEISYINKIISTYGSYAKPFLNWILETGKISSTWKAYFWALKLYWKGEYLLALSKLEKALNKCNNSKTLYYLVLTQKLAFLLRVNSKEGVELFHKLKREFPYIPSYVRNITSSTLINYYNSFLSSNSSKFRIWT
;
A
#
# COMPACT_ATOMS: atom_id res chain seq x y z
N MET A 1 -6.06 11.25 12.27
CA MET A 1 -6.09 11.31 10.79
C MET A 1 -7.31 12.10 10.37
N PRO A 2 -7.20 13.10 9.48
CA PRO A 2 -8.36 13.87 9.01
C PRO A 2 -9.43 12.95 8.42
N LYS A 3 -10.72 13.19 8.72
CA LYS A 3 -11.84 12.34 8.29
C LYS A 3 -11.88 12.18 6.77
N GLU A 4 -11.59 13.24 6.03
CA GLU A 4 -11.55 13.28 4.56
C GLU A 4 -10.53 12.31 3.97
N ILE A 5 -9.32 12.25 4.52
CA ILE A 5 -8.27 11.34 4.04
C ILE A 5 -8.68 9.88 4.26
N SER A 6 -9.38 9.60 5.36
CA SER A 6 -9.93 8.26 5.65
C SER A 6 -10.95 7.84 4.61
N TYR A 7 -11.87 8.75 4.29
CA TYR A 7 -12.92 8.51 3.32
C TYR A 7 -12.35 8.30 1.91
N ILE A 8 -11.43 9.17 1.48
CA ILE A 8 -10.78 9.05 0.18
C ILE A 8 -9.95 7.77 0.08
N ASN A 9 -9.16 7.44 1.11
CA ASN A 9 -8.39 6.20 1.10
C ASN A 9 -9.32 4.97 1.08
N LYS A 10 -10.49 5.03 1.73
CA LYS A 10 -11.51 3.97 1.64
C LYS A 10 -12.02 3.83 0.21
N ILE A 11 -12.42 4.91 -0.45
CA ILE A 11 -12.85 4.89 -1.87
C ILE A 11 -11.76 4.29 -2.76
N ILE A 12 -10.52 4.77 -2.62
CA ILE A 12 -9.38 4.28 -3.40
C ILE A 12 -9.13 2.79 -3.16
N SER A 13 -9.20 2.33 -1.90
CA SER A 13 -8.95 0.93 -1.56
C SER A 13 -10.07 0.01 -2.03
N THR A 14 -11.31 0.51 -2.10
CA THR A 14 -12.48 -0.25 -2.58
C THR A 14 -12.52 -0.35 -4.09
N TYR A 15 -12.32 0.76 -4.80
CA TYR A 15 -12.55 0.84 -6.25
C TYR A 15 -11.26 0.82 -7.08
N GLY A 16 -10.08 0.84 -6.46
CA GLY A 16 -8.80 0.80 -7.16
C GLY A 16 -8.69 1.92 -8.20
N SER A 17 -8.26 1.58 -9.42
CA SER A 17 -8.06 2.54 -10.51
C SER A 17 -9.35 3.25 -10.96
N TYR A 18 -10.53 2.70 -10.70
CA TYR A 18 -11.80 3.38 -10.97
C TYR A 18 -12.00 4.62 -10.07
N ALA A 19 -11.27 4.71 -8.95
CA ALA A 19 -11.26 5.88 -8.07
C ALA A 19 -10.35 7.03 -8.55
N LYS A 20 -9.78 6.95 -9.76
CA LYS A 20 -8.84 7.95 -10.30
C LYS A 20 -9.34 9.40 -10.25
N PRO A 21 -10.62 9.71 -10.55
CA PRO A 21 -11.14 11.08 -10.40
C PRO A 21 -11.01 11.61 -8.96
N PHE A 22 -11.34 10.78 -7.96
CA PHE A 22 -11.22 11.16 -6.54
C PHE A 22 -9.77 11.35 -6.11
N LEU A 23 -8.87 10.50 -6.61
CA LEU A 23 -7.43 10.66 -6.36
C LEU A 23 -6.87 11.95 -6.96
N ASN A 24 -7.30 12.31 -8.18
CA ASN A 24 -6.89 13.57 -8.79
C ASN A 24 -7.44 14.77 -8.01
N TRP A 25 -8.73 14.74 -7.68
CA TRP A 25 -9.39 15.78 -6.91
C TRP A 25 -8.69 16.06 -5.57
N ILE A 26 -8.37 15.02 -4.77
CA ILE A 26 -7.69 15.21 -3.48
C ILE A 26 -6.25 15.72 -3.65
N LEU A 27 -5.57 15.36 -4.74
CA LEU A 27 -4.21 15.81 -5.03
C LEU A 27 -4.15 17.28 -5.46
N GLU A 28 -5.19 17.76 -6.15
CA GLU A 28 -5.31 19.12 -6.68
C GLU A 28 -5.87 20.10 -5.64
N THR A 29 -6.93 19.69 -4.94
CA THR A 29 -7.72 20.58 -4.07
C THR A 29 -7.53 20.29 -2.58
N GLY A 30 -7.08 19.07 -2.23
CA GLY A 30 -7.04 18.60 -0.86
C GLY A 30 -5.95 19.24 -0.02
N LYS A 31 -6.31 19.67 1.19
CA LYS A 31 -5.35 20.06 2.24
C LYS A 31 -4.77 18.81 2.92
N ILE A 32 -3.94 18.06 2.18
CA ILE A 32 -3.30 16.84 2.66
C ILE A 32 -1.83 17.09 3.04
N SER A 33 -1.34 16.36 4.05
CA SER A 33 0.07 16.46 4.44
C SER A 33 0.99 15.96 3.33
N SER A 34 2.25 16.41 3.35
CA SER A 34 3.26 16.03 2.35
C SER A 34 3.45 14.50 2.26
N THR A 35 3.35 13.79 3.38
CA THR A 35 3.46 12.32 3.43
C THR A 35 2.27 11.63 2.75
N TRP A 36 1.03 12.09 3.02
CA TRP A 36 -0.16 11.57 2.33
C TRP A 36 -0.16 11.90 0.85
N LYS A 37 0.31 13.10 0.48
CA LYS A 37 0.47 13.51 -0.91
C LYS A 37 1.44 12.60 -1.65
N ALA A 38 2.56 12.22 -1.03
CA ALA A 38 3.52 11.28 -1.62
C ALA A 38 2.92 9.89 -1.84
N TYR A 39 2.16 9.38 -0.86
CA TYR A 39 1.43 8.11 -0.97
C TYR A 39 0.40 8.12 -2.12
N PHE A 40 -0.44 9.15 -2.19
CA PHE A 40 -1.43 9.30 -3.26
C PHE A 40 -0.80 9.50 -4.65
N TRP A 41 0.31 10.22 -4.73
CA TRP A 41 1.08 10.31 -5.97
C TRP A 41 1.65 8.97 -6.40
N ALA A 42 2.15 8.16 -5.47
CA ALA A 42 2.66 6.83 -5.79
C ALA A 42 1.57 5.93 -6.39
N LEU A 43 0.35 5.97 -5.83
CA LEU A 43 -0.81 5.26 -6.38
C LEU A 43 -1.16 5.74 -7.80
N LYS A 44 -1.14 7.06 -8.02
CA LYS A 44 -1.39 7.65 -9.35
C LYS A 44 -0.37 7.18 -10.39
N LEU A 45 0.91 7.13 -10.03
CA LEU A 45 1.99 6.65 -10.89
C LEU A 45 1.87 5.15 -11.15
N TYR A 46 1.54 4.38 -10.13
CA TYR A 46 1.32 2.94 -10.26
C TYR A 46 0.18 2.62 -11.26
N TRP A 47 -0.93 3.36 -11.20
CA TRP A 47 -2.02 3.20 -12.17
C TRP A 47 -1.67 3.65 -13.59
N LYS A 48 -0.59 4.42 -13.77
CA LYS A 48 -0.04 4.74 -15.09
C LYS A 48 0.97 3.70 -15.60
N GLY A 49 1.33 2.71 -14.78
CA GLY A 49 2.39 1.74 -15.11
C GLY A 49 3.81 2.21 -14.79
N GLU A 50 3.98 3.39 -14.18
CA GLU A 50 5.29 3.96 -13.84
C GLU A 50 5.84 3.38 -12.51
N TYR A 51 6.05 2.06 -12.47
CA TYR A 51 6.28 1.33 -11.22
C TYR A 51 7.52 1.75 -10.43
N LEU A 52 8.66 1.99 -11.09
CA LEU A 52 9.90 2.40 -10.43
C LEU A 52 9.78 3.80 -9.81
N LEU A 53 9.15 4.73 -10.53
CA LEU A 53 8.86 6.07 -10.02
C LEU A 53 7.87 6.02 -8.86
N ALA A 54 6.85 5.17 -8.95
CA ALA A 54 5.89 4.94 -7.88
C ALA A 54 6.58 4.42 -6.61
N LEU A 55 7.49 3.44 -6.73
CA LEU A 55 8.31 2.92 -5.62
C LEU A 55 9.16 4.02 -4.97
N SER A 56 9.86 4.83 -5.78
CA SER A 56 10.65 5.96 -5.27
C SER A 56 9.81 6.96 -4.46
N LYS A 57 8.56 7.21 -4.88
CA LYS A 57 7.63 8.06 -4.12
C LYS A 57 7.20 7.41 -2.80
N LEU A 58 6.96 6.10 -2.76
CA LEU A 58 6.64 5.38 -1.52
C LEU A 58 7.81 5.42 -0.53
N GLU A 59 9.05 5.29 -0.98
CA GLU A 59 10.22 5.37 -0.09
C GLU A 59 10.36 6.75 0.53
N LYS A 60 10.15 7.81 -0.26
CA LYS A 60 10.09 9.18 0.25
C LYS A 60 8.96 9.36 1.27
N ALA A 61 7.83 8.67 1.09
CA ALA A 61 6.75 8.67 2.06
C ALA A 61 7.14 7.92 3.34
N LEU A 62 7.75 6.72 3.24
CA LEU A 62 8.20 5.92 4.39
C LEU A 62 9.14 6.71 5.30
N ASN A 63 10.12 7.40 4.73
CA ASN A 63 11.08 8.21 5.49
C ASN A 63 10.43 9.36 6.28
N LYS A 64 9.18 9.71 5.95
CA LYS A 64 8.40 10.79 6.58
C LYS A 64 7.15 10.27 7.32
N CYS A 65 6.99 8.96 7.46
CA CYS A 65 5.81 8.32 8.07
C CYS A 65 5.84 8.23 9.60
N ASN A 66 6.82 8.85 10.27
CA ASN A 66 7.10 8.65 11.70
C ASN A 66 5.89 8.92 12.63
N ASN A 67 4.95 9.76 12.22
CA ASN A 67 3.84 10.19 13.07
C ASN A 67 2.52 9.44 12.82
N SER A 68 2.46 8.50 11.87
CA SER A 68 1.21 7.79 11.56
C SER A 68 1.43 6.31 11.28
N LYS A 69 1.13 5.46 12.28
CA LYS A 69 1.15 4.00 12.16
C LYS A 69 0.24 3.50 11.02
N THR A 70 -0.92 4.12 10.83
CA THR A 70 -1.84 3.78 9.74
C THR A 70 -1.21 4.04 8.37
N LEU A 71 -0.67 5.23 8.14
CA LEU A 71 -0.03 5.56 6.86
C LEU A 71 1.21 4.69 6.63
N TYR A 72 2.01 4.46 7.67
CA TYR A 72 3.17 3.58 7.62
C TYR A 72 2.82 2.19 7.05
N TYR A 73 1.82 1.51 7.62
CA TYR A 73 1.41 0.19 7.15
C TYR A 73 0.70 0.22 5.80
N LEU A 74 -0.02 1.30 5.45
CA LEU A 74 -0.56 1.48 4.10
C LEU A 74 0.57 1.55 3.07
N VAL A 75 1.60 2.36 3.34
CA VAL A 75 2.74 2.54 2.45
C VAL A 75 3.52 1.24 2.30
N LEU A 76 3.78 0.51 3.39
CA LEU A 76 4.42 -0.82 3.31
C LEU A 76 3.58 -1.82 2.51
N THR A 77 2.26 -1.84 2.74
CA THR A 77 1.35 -2.74 2.01
C THR A 77 1.37 -2.43 0.51
N GLN A 78 1.29 -1.15 0.13
CA GLN A 78 1.38 -0.77 -1.28
C GLN A 78 2.78 -1.03 -1.86
N LYS A 79 3.85 -0.82 -1.09
CA LYS A 79 5.22 -1.15 -1.52
C LYS A 79 5.32 -2.63 -1.88
N LEU A 80 4.75 -3.54 -1.07
CA LEU A 80 4.71 -4.96 -1.39
C LEU A 80 3.97 -5.25 -2.71
N ALA A 81 2.81 -4.62 -2.91
CA ALA A 81 2.05 -4.78 -4.15
C ALA A 81 2.82 -4.26 -5.38
N PHE A 82 3.60 -3.19 -5.24
CA PHE A 82 4.39 -2.62 -6.33
C PHE A 82 5.64 -3.46 -6.62
N LEU A 83 6.30 -3.97 -5.56
CA LEU A 83 7.46 -4.86 -5.69
C LEU A 83 7.11 -6.16 -6.41
N LEU A 84 5.89 -6.67 -6.25
CA LEU A 84 5.38 -7.80 -7.03
C LEU A 84 5.40 -7.51 -8.54
N ARG A 85 5.00 -6.30 -8.96
CA ARG A 85 4.94 -5.93 -10.38
C ARG A 85 6.32 -5.82 -11.04
N VAL A 86 7.35 -5.49 -10.26
CA VAL A 86 8.73 -5.40 -10.76
C VAL A 86 9.56 -6.64 -10.44
N ASN A 87 8.94 -7.71 -9.93
CA ASN A 87 9.58 -8.99 -9.60
C ASN A 87 10.82 -8.85 -8.69
N SER A 88 10.79 -7.88 -7.76
CA SER A 88 11.94 -7.59 -6.89
C SER A 88 12.04 -8.55 -5.71
N LYS A 89 13.26 -9.04 -5.42
CA LYS A 89 13.57 -9.90 -4.26
C LYS A 89 13.27 -9.21 -2.92
N GLU A 90 13.34 -7.88 -2.87
CA GLU A 90 12.98 -7.08 -1.68
C GLU A 90 11.54 -7.37 -1.22
N GLY A 91 10.66 -7.74 -2.16
CA GLY A 91 9.28 -8.07 -1.84
C GLY A 91 9.16 -9.25 -0.86
N VAL A 92 10.09 -10.20 -0.89
CA VAL A 92 10.07 -11.39 -0.02
C VAL A 92 10.33 -10.98 1.43
N GLU A 93 11.35 -10.16 1.66
CA GLU A 93 11.66 -9.64 3.00
C GLU A 93 10.51 -8.81 3.56
N LEU A 94 9.93 -7.95 2.72
CA LEU A 94 8.79 -7.13 3.09
C LEU A 94 7.54 -7.96 3.40
N PHE A 95 7.29 -9.03 2.63
CA PHE A 95 6.23 -9.99 2.89
C PHE A 95 6.37 -10.62 4.28
N HIS A 96 7.55 -11.14 4.61
CA HIS A 96 7.81 -11.73 5.92
C HIS A 96 7.67 -10.73 7.06
N LYS A 97 8.13 -9.49 6.85
CA LYS A 97 7.96 -8.40 7.82
C LYS A 97 6.48 -8.11 8.08
N LEU A 98 5.68 -7.89 7.03
CA LEU A 98 4.26 -7.60 7.15
C LEU A 98 3.47 -8.76 7.78
N LYS A 99 3.84 -10.00 7.47
CA LYS A 99 3.27 -11.21 8.10
C LYS A 99 3.55 -11.24 9.60
N ARG A 100 4.80 -11.02 10.02
CA ARG A 100 5.20 -11.01 11.43
C ARG A 100 4.53 -9.87 12.20
N GLU A 101 4.40 -8.71 11.58
CA GLU A 101 3.83 -7.52 12.20
C GLU A 101 2.31 -7.42 12.10
N PHE A 102 1.64 -8.37 11.43
CA PHE A 102 0.21 -8.35 11.15
C PHE A 102 -0.68 -8.06 12.39
N PRO A 103 -0.42 -8.64 13.58
CA PRO A 103 -1.19 -8.33 14.79
C PRO A 103 -1.08 -6.85 15.21
N TYR A 104 -0.01 -6.16 14.86
CA TYR A 104 0.22 -4.75 15.21
C TYR A 104 -0.33 -3.77 14.18
N ILE A 105 -0.76 -4.25 13.01
CA ILE A 105 -1.33 -3.43 11.94
C ILE A 105 -2.70 -2.89 12.40
N PRO A 106 -2.99 -1.59 12.22
CA PRO A 106 -4.30 -1.02 12.53
C PRO A 106 -5.43 -1.75 11.79
N SER A 107 -6.57 -1.98 12.45
CA SER A 107 -7.70 -2.77 11.93
C SER A 107 -8.14 -2.36 10.52
N TYR A 108 -8.25 -1.07 10.26
CA TYR A 108 -8.58 -0.51 8.94
C TYR A 108 -7.62 -0.98 7.83
N VAL A 109 -6.32 -1.09 8.13
CA VAL A 109 -5.28 -1.44 7.17
C VAL A 109 -5.18 -2.97 6.99
N ARG A 110 -5.50 -3.76 8.03
CA ARG A 110 -5.41 -5.23 8.00
C ARG A 110 -6.15 -5.85 6.83
N ASN A 111 -7.34 -5.35 6.48
CA ASN A 111 -8.10 -5.87 5.34
C ASN A 111 -7.32 -5.71 4.03
N ILE A 112 -6.74 -4.53 3.81
CA ILE A 112 -5.94 -4.23 2.61
C ILE A 112 -4.68 -5.11 2.62
N THR A 113 -3.97 -5.14 3.76
CA THR A 113 -2.74 -5.95 3.91
C THR A 113 -3.00 -7.43 3.69
N SER A 114 -4.12 -7.96 4.19
CA SER A 114 -4.47 -9.37 4.06
C SER A 114 -4.60 -9.79 2.60
N SER A 115 -5.38 -9.02 1.82
CA SER A 115 -5.54 -9.25 0.38
C SER A 115 -4.21 -9.13 -0.37
N THR A 116 -3.37 -8.15 -0.02
CA THR A 116 -2.04 -8.00 -0.63
C THR A 116 -1.11 -9.16 -0.30
N LEU A 117 -1.07 -9.63 0.95
CA LEU A 117 -0.25 -10.77 1.35
C LEU A 117 -0.69 -12.05 0.63
N ILE A 118 -2.00 -12.31 0.55
CA ILE A 118 -2.53 -13.47 -0.20
C ILE A 118 -2.12 -13.40 -1.66
N ASN A 119 -2.32 -12.23 -2.29
CA ASN A 119 -1.97 -12.03 -3.70
C ASN A 119 -0.47 -12.24 -3.94
N TYR A 120 0.38 -11.65 -3.10
CA TYR A 120 1.84 -11.79 -3.21
C TYR A 120 2.27 -13.26 -3.08
N TYR A 121 1.75 -13.95 -2.06
CA TYR A 121 2.06 -15.37 -1.86
C TYR A 121 1.65 -16.21 -3.08
N ASN A 122 0.43 -16.02 -3.60
CA ASN A 122 -0.08 -16.80 -4.73
C ASN A 122 0.67 -16.51 -6.03
N SER A 123 1.08 -15.27 -6.28
CA SER A 123 1.77 -14.89 -7.51
C SER A 123 3.28 -15.16 -7.51
N PHE A 124 3.95 -15.09 -6.35
CA PHE A 124 5.41 -15.10 -6.28
C PHE A 124 5.98 -16.31 -5.52
N LEU A 125 5.29 -16.82 -4.50
CA LEU A 125 5.81 -17.85 -3.59
C LEU A 125 5.15 -19.24 -3.77
N SER A 126 4.03 -19.32 -4.48
CA SER A 126 3.20 -20.54 -4.62
C SER A 126 3.92 -21.72 -5.29
N SER A 127 5.07 -21.49 -5.93
CA SER A 127 5.94 -22.53 -6.49
C SER A 127 6.63 -23.40 -5.44
N ASN A 128 6.66 -23.01 -4.15
CA ASN A 128 7.27 -23.78 -3.05
C ASN A 128 6.36 -23.84 -1.79
N SER A 129 5.43 -24.79 -1.76
CA SER A 129 4.79 -25.42 -0.56
C SER A 129 3.82 -24.63 0.37
N SER A 130 2.86 -25.41 0.91
CA SER A 130 1.84 -25.17 1.97
C SER A 130 0.95 -23.92 1.89
N LYS A 131 -0.36 -24.13 1.67
CA LYS A 131 -1.41 -23.08 1.58
C LYS A 131 -1.21 -21.97 2.63
N PHE A 132 -0.91 -20.76 2.18
CA PHE A 132 -0.87 -19.58 3.04
C PHE A 132 -2.23 -19.35 3.71
N ARG A 133 -2.23 -19.31 5.05
CA ARG A 133 -3.37 -18.93 5.88
C ARG A 133 -3.01 -17.69 6.69
N ILE A 134 -3.88 -16.69 6.63
CA ILE A 134 -3.88 -15.57 7.57
C ILE A 134 -4.74 -16.03 8.74
N TRP A 135 -4.11 -16.35 9.87
CA TRP A 135 -4.85 -16.59 11.10
C TRP A 135 -5.49 -15.26 11.52
N THR A 136 -6.82 -15.30 11.67
CA THR A 136 -7.62 -14.18 12.19
C THR A 136 -7.50 -14.11 13.70
#